data_AF-A0A957GAC6-F1
#
_entry.id   AF-A0A957GAC6-F1
#
_cell.length_a   1.000
_cell.length_b   1.000
_cell.length_c   1.000
_cell.angle_alpha   90.00
_cell.angle_beta   90.00
_cell.angle_gamma   90.00
#
_symmetry.space_group_name_H-M   'P 1'
#
loop_
_entity.id
_entity.type
_entity.pdbx_description
1 polymer ?
#
loop_
_entity_poly.entity_id
_entity_poly.type
_entity_poly.pdbx_seq_one_letter_code
_entity_poly.pdbx_strand_id
1 'polypeptide(L)'
;MRVISVFGSSAPRPGSPDYEAAQQLGWLLAEAGCAVATGGYMGTMEAVSRGAAEAGGHVIGVTSSQIERYRPIGPNPWVRQVVHYETLRERLLHLVTENEGIIVLPGG
;
A
#
# COMPACT_ATOMS: atom_id res chain seq x y z
N MET A 1 16.50 6.31 0.81
CA MET A 1 15.35 6.21 -0.12
C MET A 1 14.15 6.69 0.66
N ARG A 2 13.38 7.65 0.15
CA ARG A 2 12.20 8.18 0.85
C ARG A 2 11.04 7.19 0.68
N VAL A 3 10.30 6.92 1.75
CA VAL A 3 9.11 6.08 1.80
C VAL A 3 7.90 6.98 2.01
N ILE A 4 6.88 6.81 1.17
CA ILE A 4 5.59 7.45 1.33
C ILE A 4 4.56 6.37 1.68
N SER A 5 3.95 6.50 2.85
CA SER A 5 2.87 5.62 3.28
C SER A 5 1.56 6.05 2.63
N VAL A 6 0.84 5.11 2.02
CA VAL A 6 -0.46 5.37 1.40
C VAL A 6 -1.55 4.54 2.05
N PHE A 7 -2.55 5.24 2.58
CA PHE A 7 -3.76 4.66 3.16
C PHE A 7 -4.95 4.83 2.20
N GLY A 8 -5.90 3.90 2.25
CA GLY A 8 -7.12 3.98 1.44
C GLY A 8 -8.00 2.74 1.54
N SER A 9 -9.14 2.79 0.85
CA SER A 9 -10.14 1.72 0.87
C SER A 9 -9.64 0.41 0.27
N SER A 10 -10.08 -0.71 0.86
CA SER A 10 -9.92 -2.06 0.29
C SER A 10 -10.98 -2.41 -0.77
N ALA A 11 -11.94 -1.51 -1.04
CA ALA A 11 -13.10 -1.79 -1.89
C ALA A 11 -12.91 -1.55 -3.40
N PRO A 12 -12.20 -0.49 -3.85
CA PRO A 12 -12.02 -0.21 -5.28
C PRO A 12 -11.46 -1.41 -6.05
N ARG A 13 -11.91 -1.59 -7.29
CA ARG A 13 -11.51 -2.70 -8.16
C ARG A 13 -10.75 -2.18 -9.38
N PRO A 14 -9.88 -2.99 -10.01
CA PRO A 14 -9.24 -2.61 -11.26
C PRO A 14 -10.25 -2.05 -12.28
N GLY A 15 -9.92 -0.92 -12.90
CA GLY A 15 -10.78 -0.20 -13.85
C GLY A 15 -11.84 0.72 -13.23
N SER A 16 -11.93 0.81 -11.90
CA SER A 16 -12.74 1.86 -11.25
C SER A 16 -11.94 3.16 -11.16
N PRO A 17 -12.61 4.34 -11.20
CA PRO A 17 -11.92 5.63 -11.14
C PRO A 17 -11.00 5.78 -9.92
N ASP A 18 -11.44 5.31 -8.74
CA ASP A 18 -10.62 5.36 -7.51
C ASP A 18 -9.39 4.45 -7.59
N TYR A 19 -9.50 3.30 -8.25
CA TYR A 19 -8.37 2.39 -8.45
C TYR A 19 -7.38 3.00 -9.45
N GLU A 20 -7.85 3.54 -10.57
CA GLU A 20 -6.98 4.16 -11.58
C GLU A 20 -6.25 5.38 -11.03
N ALA A 21 -6.95 6.23 -10.25
CA ALA A 21 -6.33 7.36 -9.56
C ALA A 21 -5.26 6.90 -8.56
N ALA A 22 -5.53 5.84 -7.80
CA ALA A 22 -4.57 5.26 -6.85
C ALA A 22 -3.36 4.61 -7.56
N GLN A 23 -3.57 3.97 -8.71
CA GLN A 23 -2.49 3.45 -9.56
C GLN A 23 -1.63 4.57 -10.12
N GLN A 24 -2.24 5.63 -10.65
CA GLN A 24 -1.53 6.80 -11.14
C GLN A 24 -0.70 7.46 -10.02
N LEU A 25 -1.24 7.54 -8.80
CA LEU A 25 -0.49 8.04 -7.65
C LEU A 25 0.76 7.18 -7.39
N GLY A 26 0.63 5.86 -7.37
CA GLY A 26 1.77 4.95 -7.18
C GLY A 26 2.87 5.16 -8.23
N TRP A 27 2.47 5.31 -9.50
CA TRP A 27 3.38 5.60 -10.60
C TRP A 27 4.16 6.90 -10.38
N LEU A 28 3.45 8.00 -10.07
CA LEU A 28 4.05 9.31 -9.87
C LEU A 28 5.00 9.35 -8.66
N LEU A 29 4.67 8.61 -7.59
CA LEU A 29 5.56 8.49 -6.43
C LEU A 29 6.86 7.76 -6.79
N ALA A 30 6.78 6.69 -7.57
CA ALA A 30 7.95 5.98 -8.05
C ALA A 30 8.81 6.85 -8.99
N GLU A 31 8.21 7.58 -9.93
CA GLU A 31 8.94 8.53 -10.79
C GLU A 31 9.63 9.64 -9.99
N ALA A 32 9.05 10.06 -8.86
CA ALA A 32 9.67 11.01 -7.93
C ALA A 32 10.81 10.41 -7.08
N GLY A 33 11.14 9.13 -7.28
CA GLY A 33 12.19 8.40 -6.56
C GLY A 33 11.79 8.01 -5.14
N CYS A 34 10.48 7.89 -4.86
CA CYS A 34 9.96 7.42 -3.59
C CYS A 34 9.63 5.92 -3.67
N ALA A 35 9.89 5.21 -2.58
CA ALA A 35 9.26 3.93 -2.31
C ALA A 35 7.85 4.15 -1.76
N VAL A 36 6.97 3.19 -1.96
CA VAL A 36 5.61 3.23 -1.41
C VAL A 36 5.46 2.17 -0.32
N ALA A 37 4.88 2.56 0.81
CA ALA A 37 4.43 1.64 1.84
C ALA A 37 2.90 1.63 1.88
N THR A 38 2.30 0.46 1.81
CA THR A 38 0.84 0.32 1.94
C THR A 38 0.53 -0.77 2.94
N GLY A 39 -0.75 -0.92 3.25
CA GLY A 39 -1.23 -2.07 4.02
C GLY A 39 -1.07 -3.42 3.31
N GLY A 40 -0.59 -3.46 2.07
CA GLY A 40 -0.15 -4.65 1.36
C GLY A 40 -1.23 -5.51 0.72
N TYR A 41 -2.52 -5.22 0.95
CA TYR A 41 -3.63 -6.07 0.50
C TYR A 41 -4.28 -5.54 -0.80
N MET A 42 -5.61 -5.65 -0.93
CA MET A 42 -6.39 -5.29 -2.12
C MET A 42 -6.80 -3.81 -2.18
N GLY A 43 -7.52 -3.44 -3.24
CA GLY A 43 -8.14 -2.13 -3.38
C GLY A 43 -7.13 -1.06 -3.76
N THR A 44 -7.26 0.12 -3.15
CA THR A 44 -6.31 1.23 -3.39
C THR A 44 -4.88 0.86 -2.99
N MET A 45 -4.69 -0.02 -2.00
CA MET A 45 -3.36 -0.54 -1.63
C MET A 45 -2.72 -1.31 -2.78
N GLU A 46 -3.47 -2.21 -3.44
CA GLU A 46 -2.99 -2.92 -4.63
C GLU A 46 -2.74 -1.97 -5.78
N ALA A 47 -3.65 -1.02 -6.04
CA ALA A 47 -3.51 -0.06 -7.11
C ALA A 47 -2.21 0.77 -6.98
N VAL A 48 -1.95 1.34 -5.80
CA VAL A 48 -0.71 2.08 -5.52
C VAL A 48 0.51 1.18 -5.68
N SER A 49 0.44 -0.04 -5.14
CA SER A 49 1.53 -1.02 -5.25
C SER A 49 1.83 -1.34 -6.71
N ARG A 50 0.80 -1.53 -7.52
CA ARG A 50 0.89 -1.80 -8.95
C ARG A 50 1.54 -0.64 -9.70
N GLY A 51 1.01 0.57 -9.54
CA GLY A 51 1.54 1.74 -10.25
C GLY A 51 3.00 2.01 -9.91
N ALA A 52 3.37 1.88 -8.63
CA ALA A 52 4.75 2.03 -8.20
C ALA A 52 5.66 0.95 -8.78
N ALA A 53 5.23 -0.32 -8.76
CA ALA A 53 6.01 -1.43 -9.31
C ALA A 53 6.19 -1.33 -10.83
N GLU A 54 5.14 -0.96 -11.57
CA GLU A 54 5.19 -0.78 -13.03
C GLU A 54 6.15 0.36 -13.44
N ALA A 55 6.27 1.40 -12.62
CA ALA A 55 7.25 2.49 -12.77
C ALA A 55 8.65 2.15 -12.23
N GLY A 56 8.89 0.93 -11.76
CA GLY A 56 10.19 0.48 -11.23
C GLY A 56 10.51 0.93 -9.80
N GLY A 57 9.53 1.46 -9.07
CA GLY A 57 9.65 1.84 -7.66
C GLY A 57 9.67 0.65 -6.70
N HIS A 58 10.16 0.88 -5.48
CA HIS A 58 10.15 -0.14 -4.43
C HIS A 58 8.82 -0.13 -3.67
N VAL A 59 8.25 -1.33 -3.46
CA VAL A 59 6.93 -1.51 -2.86
C VAL A 59 7.03 -2.32 -1.58
N ILE A 60 6.56 -1.73 -0.48
CA ILE A 60 6.53 -2.31 0.86
C ILE A 60 5.07 -2.59 1.24
N GLY A 61 4.77 -3.85 1.56
CA GLY A 61 3.47 -4.26 2.09
C GLY A 61 3.58 -4.55 3.58
N VAL A 62 2.91 -3.73 4.40
CA VAL A 62 2.88 -3.89 5.85
C VAL A 62 1.64 -4.68 6.24
N THR A 63 1.80 -5.97 6.48
CA THR A 63 0.71 -6.93 6.72
C THR A 63 0.55 -7.25 8.21
N SER A 64 -0.58 -7.86 8.59
CA SER A 64 -0.77 -8.32 9.96
C SER A 64 -1.62 -9.58 10.07
N SER A 65 -1.23 -10.51 10.94
CA SER A 65 -1.95 -11.77 11.18
C SER A 65 -3.38 -11.54 11.66
N GLN A 66 -3.64 -10.49 12.45
CA GLN A 66 -5.00 -10.13 12.86
C GLN A 66 -5.93 -9.89 11.65
N ILE A 67 -5.51 -9.10 10.66
CA ILE A 67 -6.32 -8.89 9.44
C ILE A 67 -6.53 -10.20 8.70
N GLU A 68 -5.47 -11.00 8.58
CA GLU A 68 -5.47 -12.25 7.82
C GLU A 68 -6.37 -13.32 8.45
N ARG A 69 -6.55 -13.29 9.78
CA ARG A 69 -7.54 -14.11 10.50
C ARG A 69 -8.97 -13.71 10.16
N TYR A 70 -9.27 -12.43 10.01
CA TYR A 70 -10.62 -11.95 9.64
C TYR A 70 -10.89 -12.05 8.14
N ARG A 71 -9.84 -11.93 7.32
CA ARG A 71 -9.90 -12.03 5.86
C ARG A 71 -8.73 -12.90 5.40
N PRO A 72 -8.95 -14.15 4.98
CA PRO A 72 -7.87 -15.05 4.56
C PRO A 72 -7.31 -14.60 3.20
N ILE A 73 -6.42 -13.61 3.25
CA ILE A 73 -5.80 -12.95 2.10
C ILE A 73 -4.30 -12.77 2.33
N GLY A 74 -3.53 -12.70 1.26
CA GLY A 74 -2.09 -12.43 1.31
C GLY A 74 -1.73 -11.04 0.76
N PRO A 75 -0.45 -10.66 0.83
CA PRO A 75 0.03 -9.45 0.17
C PRO A 75 -0.24 -9.53 -1.35
N ASN A 76 -0.54 -8.39 -1.96
CA ASN A 76 -0.77 -8.31 -3.40
C ASN A 76 0.51 -8.61 -4.21
N PRO A 77 0.40 -9.04 -5.49
CA PRO A 77 1.54 -9.50 -6.28
C PRO A 77 2.64 -8.47 -6.56
N TRP A 78 2.36 -7.18 -6.32
CA TRP A 78 3.27 -6.07 -6.60
C TRP A 78 4.17 -5.74 -5.41
N VAL A 79 3.86 -6.29 -4.23
CA VAL A 79 4.68 -6.13 -3.03
C VAL A 79 6.02 -6.84 -3.21
N ARG A 80 7.12 -6.08 -3.10
CA ARG A 80 8.49 -6.62 -3.19
C ARG A 80 9.09 -6.93 -1.82
N GLN A 81 8.66 -6.20 -0.79
CA GLN A 81 9.08 -6.40 0.59
C GLN A 81 7.85 -6.50 1.49
N VAL A 82 7.73 -7.60 2.22
CA VAL A 82 6.69 -7.77 3.24
C VAL A 82 7.26 -7.45 4.60
N VAL A 83 6.63 -6.54 5.34
CA VAL A 83 6.86 -6.33 6.76
C VAL A 83 5.63 -6.86 7.50
N HIS A 84 5.81 -7.93 8.26
CA HIS A 84 4.69 -8.63 8.90
C HIS A 84 4.67 -8.39 10.40
N TYR A 85 3.49 -8.08 10.94
CA TYR A 85 3.25 -7.93 12.38
C TYR A 85 2.13 -8.86 12.86
N GLU A 86 2.07 -9.15 14.15
CA GLU A 86 0.96 -9.95 14.69
C GLU A 86 -0.31 -9.09 14.79
N THR A 87 -0.18 -7.84 15.25
CA THR A 87 -1.32 -6.98 15.58
C THR A 87 -1.55 -5.84 14.59
N LEU A 88 -2.81 -5.41 14.47
CA LEU A 88 -3.19 -4.22 13.72
C LEU A 88 -2.50 -2.96 14.26
N ARG A 89 -2.29 -2.88 15.58
CA ARG A 89 -1.65 -1.73 16.22
C ARG A 89 -0.20 -1.55 15.77
N GLU A 90 0.58 -2.62 15.77
CA GLU A 90 1.99 -2.58 15.35
C GLU A 90 2.12 -2.24 13.86
N ARG A 91 1.25 -2.85 13.03
CA ARG A 91 1.13 -2.52 11.62
C ARG A 91 0.82 -1.05 11.38
N LEU A 92 -0.17 -0.49 12.09
CA LEU A 92 -0.53 0.93 11.96
C LEU A 92 0.60 1.83 12.44
N LEU A 93 1.27 1.47 13.55
CA LEU A 93 2.40 2.23 14.07
C LEU A 93 3.51 2.32 13.01
N HIS A 94 3.90 1.20 12.40
CA HIS A 94 4.89 1.20 11.33
C HIS A 94 4.49 2.11 10.17
N LEU A 95 3.25 1.99 9.68
CA LEU A 95 2.77 2.79 8.56
C LEU A 95 2.74 4.30 8.86
N VAL A 96 2.65 4.71 10.12
CA VAL A 96 2.67 6.14 10.49
C VAL A 96 4.04 6.66 10.90
N THR A 97 4.97 5.81 11.38
CA THR A 97 6.29 6.25 11.85
C THR A 97 7.43 6.01 10.87
N GLU A 98 7.36 4.96 10.04
CA GLU A 98 8.46 4.55 9.15
C GLU A 98 8.31 5.14 7.73
N ASN A 99 8.12 6.45 7.64
CA ASN A 99 7.94 7.17 6.38
C ASN A 99 8.30 8.66 6.50
N GLU A 100 8.53 9.31 5.35
CA GLU A 100 8.75 10.75 5.24
C GLU A 100 7.47 11.53 4.88
N GLY A 101 6.35 10.84 4.67
CA GLY A 101 5.08 11.45 4.34
C GLY A 101 3.96 10.42 4.20
N ILE A 102 2.74 10.90 4.44
CA ILE A 102 1.53 10.09 4.41
C ILE A 102 0.54 10.70 3.41
N ILE A 103 -0.01 9.86 2.53
CA ILE A 103 -1.13 10.22 1.65
C ILE A 103 -2.33 9.36 2.01
N VAL A 104 -3.49 9.99 2.20
CA VAL A 104 -4.73 9.31 2.56
C VAL A 104 -5.71 9.47 1.41
N LEU A 105 -5.98 8.37 0.73
CA LEU A 105 -7.01 8.25 -0.30
C LEU A 105 -8.39 8.02 0.34
N PRO A 106 -9.50 8.23 -0.39
CA PRO A 106 -10.83 7.86 0.09
C PRO A 106 -10.87 6.43 0.66
N GLY A 107 -11.44 6.32 1.86
CA GLY A 107 -11.36 5.14 2.73
C GLY A 107 -12.52 5.08 3.72
N GLY A 108 -12.55 4.01 4.51
CA GLY A 108 -13.50 3.78 5.60
C GLY A 108 -12.85 3.06 6.77
#